data_AF-A0A2A2TCU4-F1
#
_entry.id   AF-A0A2A2TCU4-F1
#
_cell.length_a   1.000
_cell.length_b   1.000
_cell.length_c   1.000
_cell.angle_alpha   90.00
_cell.angle_beta   90.00
_cell.angle_gamma   90.00
#
_symmetry.space_group_name_H-M   'P 1'
#
loop_
_entity.id
_entity.type
_entity.pdbx_description
1 polymer ?
#
loop_
_entity_poly.entity_id
_entity_poly.type
_entity_poly.pdbx_seq_one_letter_code
_entity_poly.pdbx_strand_id
1 'polypeptide(L)'
;MNIAVELPSGKILNIARFIALIPINTANNISYDLILEGYSSPVNLEVNDAETLKKILFLDKDLIPVNQSEWEKHKQLQQNQRAIALLQQRIKRHENISETESLQREDLFNDFKQVIDAERLPGQKLYSEYS
;
A
#
# COMPACT_ATOMS: atom_id res chain seq x y z
N MET A 1 6.89 11.01 -4.07
CA MET A 1 6.36 11.54 -2.80
C MET A 1 5.98 10.32 -1.94
N ASN A 2 6.87 9.86 -1.05
CA ASN A 2 6.62 8.68 -0.20
C ASN A 2 5.86 9.13 1.05
N ILE A 3 4.53 9.26 0.95
CA ILE A 3 3.70 9.69 2.07
C ILE A 3 3.04 8.45 2.68
N ALA A 4 3.66 7.93 3.74
CA ALA A 4 2.98 7.06 4.68
C ALA A 4 2.04 7.88 5.58
N VAL A 5 0.77 7.46 5.67
CA VAL A 5 -0.30 8.07 6.46
C VAL A 5 -0.70 7.10 7.56
N GLU A 6 -0.71 7.56 8.80
CA GLU A 6 -1.23 6.81 9.94
C GLU A 6 -2.63 7.31 10.30
N LEU A 7 -3.58 6.38 10.43
CA LEU A 7 -4.95 6.67 10.83
C LEU A 7 -5.09 6.59 12.37
N PRO A 8 -6.10 7.24 12.97
CA PRO A 8 -6.36 7.14 14.42
C PRO A 8 -6.59 5.71 14.93
N SER A 9 -6.86 4.76 14.02
CA SER A 9 -6.98 3.33 14.29
C SER A 9 -5.65 2.58 14.35
N GLY A 10 -4.51 3.27 14.22
CA GLY A 10 -3.17 2.66 14.17
C GLY A 10 -2.83 1.98 12.83
N LYS A 11 -3.73 2.07 11.84
CA LYS A 11 -3.49 1.59 10.48
C LYS A 11 -2.55 2.54 9.76
N ILE A 12 -1.55 2.00 9.07
CA ILE A 12 -0.59 2.80 8.31
C ILE A 12 -0.74 2.44 6.83
N LEU A 13 -0.90 3.44 5.98
CA LEU A 13 -0.96 3.27 4.53
C LEU A 13 0.15 4.06 3.87
N ASN A 14 0.95 3.41 3.04
CA ASN A 14 1.89 4.06 2.15
C ASN A 14 1.43 3.86 0.70
N ILE A 15 0.75 4.87 0.17
CA ILE A 15 0.16 4.85 -1.19
C ILE A 15 1.25 4.82 -2.27
N ALA A 16 2.42 5.39 -2.00
CA ALA A 16 3.50 5.45 -2.98
C ALA A 16 4.21 4.10 -3.14
N ARG A 17 4.22 3.27 -2.09
CA ARG A 17 4.76 1.91 -2.11
C ARG A 17 3.68 0.84 -2.19
N PHE A 18 2.41 1.25 -2.22
CA PHE A 18 1.24 0.39 -2.20
C PHE A 18 1.25 -0.64 -1.05
N ILE A 19 1.54 -0.15 0.15
CA ILE A 19 1.67 -0.94 1.37
C ILE A 19 0.62 -0.49 2.38
N ALA A 20 -0.04 -1.43 3.06
CA ALA A 20 -0.82 -1.16 4.26
C ALA A 20 -0.35 -2.04 5.43
N LEU A 21 -0.22 -1.45 6.60
CA LEU A 21 0.10 -2.13 7.86
C LEU A 21 -1.11 -1.99 8.78
N ILE A 22 -1.72 -3.11 9.16
CA ILE A 22 -2.97 -3.16 9.92
C ILE A 22 -2.73 -3.84 11.26
N PRO A 23 -2.99 -3.19 12.40
CA PRO A 23 -2.87 -3.84 13.70
C PRO A 23 -3.97 -4.90 13.85
N ILE A 24 -3.56 -6.10 14.26
CA ILE A 24 -4.44 -7.18 14.68
C ILE A 24 -4.33 -7.29 16.19
N ASN A 25 -5.46 -7.16 16.86
CA ASN A 25 -5.53 -7.33 18.30
C ASN A 25 -6.16 -8.69 18.59
N THR A 26 -5.32 -9.71 18.78
CA THR A 26 -5.77 -10.98 19.37
C THR A 26 -5.37 -11.02 20.84
N ALA A 27 -6.21 -11.62 21.68
CA ALA A 27 -6.28 -11.40 23.13
C ALA A 27 -4.95 -11.47 23.93
N ASN A 28 -3.88 -12.04 23.37
CA ASN A 28 -2.58 -12.20 24.03
C ASN A 28 -1.36 -11.71 23.21
N ASN A 29 -1.55 -11.15 22.01
CA ASN A 29 -0.43 -10.64 21.23
C ASN A 29 -0.87 -9.55 20.24
N ILE A 30 -0.15 -8.43 20.25
CA ILE A 30 -0.31 -7.40 19.23
C ILE A 30 0.49 -7.88 18.02
N SER A 31 -0.16 -8.12 16.90
CA SER A 31 0.53 -8.41 15.63
C SER A 31 0.06 -7.45 14.56
N TYR A 32 0.76 -7.39 13.44
CA TYR A 32 0.38 -6.54 12.33
C TYR A 32 0.25 -7.37 11.07
N ASP A 33 -0.81 -7.14 10.30
CA ASP A 33 -0.91 -7.62 8.94
C ASP A 33 -0.32 -6.58 7.99
N LEU A 34 0.70 -7.00 7.25
CA LEU A 34 1.26 -6.25 6.13
C LEU A 34 0.56 -6.70 4.85
N ILE A 35 -0.17 -5.78 4.24
CA ILE A 35 -0.80 -5.93 2.94
C ILE A 35 0.08 -5.23 1.91
N LEU A 36 0.46 -5.95 0.88
CA LEU A 36 1.20 -5.46 -0.27
C LEU A 36 0.31 -5.57 -1.50
N GLU A 37 0.17 -4.50 -2.27
CA GLU A 37 -0.58 -4.56 -3.53
C GLU A 37 0.08 -5.56 -4.50
N GLY A 38 -0.72 -6.50 -5.02
CA GLY A 38 -0.24 -7.58 -5.87
C GLY A 38 0.20 -8.85 -5.12
N TYR A 39 0.13 -8.87 -3.79
CA TYR A 39 0.30 -10.08 -2.98
C TYR A 39 -1.05 -10.54 -2.44
N SER A 40 -1.36 -11.84 -2.62
CA SER A 40 -2.70 -12.39 -2.42
C SER A 40 -3.08 -12.60 -0.96
N SER A 41 -2.13 -12.60 -0.03
CA SER A 41 -2.36 -12.84 1.39
C SER A 41 -1.68 -11.80 2.29
N PRO A 42 -2.29 -11.41 3.42
CA PRO A 42 -1.61 -10.57 4.41
C PRO A 42 -0.40 -11.30 4.99
N VAL A 43 0.71 -10.59 5.16
CA VAL A 43 1.90 -11.12 5.85
C VAL A 43 1.80 -10.75 7.32
N ASN A 44 1.75 -11.75 8.20
CA ASN A 44 1.75 -11.50 9.63
C ASN A 44 3.15 -11.07 10.09
N LEU A 45 3.18 -9.98 10.83
CA LEU A 45 4.39 -9.40 11.42
C LEU A 45 4.26 -9.36 12.93
N GLU A 46 5.35 -9.72 13.59
CA GLU A 46 5.52 -9.47 15.01
C GLU A 46 5.69 -7.97 15.28
N VAL A 47 5.44 -7.55 16.52
CA VAL A 47 5.53 -6.12 16.92
C VAL A 47 6.87 -5.50 16.55
N ASN A 48 7.98 -6.21 16.79
CA ASN A 48 9.33 -5.67 16.55
C ASN A 48 9.59 -5.40 15.06
N ASP A 49 9.14 -6.30 14.19
CA ASP A 49 9.29 -6.15 12.74
C ASP A 49 8.37 -5.04 12.22
N ALA A 50 7.15 -4.98 12.74
CA ALA A 50 6.21 -3.90 12.44
C ALA A 50 6.77 -2.54 12.84
N GLU A 51 7.36 -2.40 14.04
CA GLU A 51 7.99 -1.15 14.48
C GLU A 51 9.20 -0.75 13.62
N THR A 52 9.99 -1.73 13.18
CA THR A 52 11.11 -1.49 12.25
C THR A 52 10.60 -1.02 10.89
N LEU A 53 9.55 -1.65 10.36
CA LEU A 53 8.91 -1.24 9.11
C LEU A 53 8.24 0.13 9.22
N LYS A 54 7.59 0.44 10.34
CA LYS A 54 7.07 1.78 10.62
C LYS A 54 8.18 2.81 10.49
N LYS A 55 9.32 2.59 11.16
CA LYS A 55 10.49 3.46 11.03
C LYS A 55 10.91 3.58 9.58
N ILE A 56 11.04 2.52 8.80
CA ILE A 56 11.45 2.57 7.39
C ILE A 56 10.44 3.33 6.51
N LEU A 57 9.15 3.15 6.75
CA LEU A 57 8.08 3.85 6.04
C LEU A 57 8.04 5.35 6.36
N PHE A 58 8.55 5.73 7.54
CA PHE A 58 8.67 7.12 7.99
C PHE A 58 10.09 7.71 7.86
N LEU A 59 11.16 6.92 7.69
CA LEU A 59 12.55 7.35 7.53
C LEU A 59 12.76 8.11 6.21
N ASP A 60 11.93 7.84 5.19
CA ASP A 60 11.83 8.70 4.00
C ASP A 60 11.25 10.10 4.30
N LYS A 61 10.73 10.35 5.51
CA LYS A 61 10.28 11.67 5.99
C LYS A 61 11.37 12.45 6.73
N ASP A 62 12.60 11.97 6.87
CA ASP A 62 13.70 12.69 7.54
C ASP A 62 14.14 14.00 6.82
N LEU A 63 13.36 14.49 5.86
CA LEU A 63 13.45 15.83 5.30
C LEU A 63 12.35 16.81 5.75
N ILE A 64 11.44 16.44 6.67
CA ILE A 64 10.48 17.40 7.22
C ILE A 64 10.42 17.28 8.75
N PRO A 65 10.91 18.29 9.50
CA PRO A 65 10.93 18.23 10.95
C PRO A 65 9.49 18.16 11.49
N VAL A 66 9.26 17.16 12.33
CA VAL A 66 8.00 16.92 13.04
C VAL A 66 7.83 18.01 14.11
N ASN A 67 7.08 19.05 13.74
CA ASN A 67 6.28 19.90 14.63
C ASN A 67 5.22 20.61 13.79
N GLN A 68 4.35 19.83 13.12
CA GLN A 68 3.29 20.41 12.29
C GLN A 68 2.08 20.76 13.16
N SER A 69 1.93 22.06 13.44
CA SER A 69 0.73 22.67 14.01
C SER A 69 -0.54 22.22 13.26
N GLU A 70 -1.72 22.21 13.91
CA GLU A 70 -3.02 21.91 13.27
C GLU A 70 -3.25 22.73 11.99
N TRP A 71 -2.68 23.94 11.94
CA TRP A 71 -2.66 24.82 10.77
C TRP A 71 -2.01 24.17 9.53
N GLU A 72 -0.91 23.43 9.72
CA GLU A 72 -0.20 22.77 8.62
C GLU A 72 -0.92 21.53 8.10
N LYS A 73 -1.66 20.83 8.97
CA LYS A 73 -2.55 19.73 8.55
C LYS A 73 -3.68 20.23 7.65
N HIS A 74 -4.31 21.35 8.00
CA HIS A 74 -5.33 21.96 7.14
C HIS A 74 -4.75 22.43 5.80
N LYS A 75 -3.55 23.02 5.80
CA LYS A 75 -2.87 23.43 4.58
C LYS A 75 -2.51 22.24 3.68
N GLN A 76 -2.05 21.13 4.23
CA GLN A 76 -1.80 19.89 3.49
C GLN A 76 -3.09 19.27 2.93
N LEU A 77 -4.16 19.20 3.72
CA LEU A 77 -5.46 18.71 3.25
C LEU A 77 -5.97 19.53 2.07
N GLN A 78 -5.79 20.86 2.12
CA GLN A 78 -6.16 21.76 1.04
C GLN A 78 -5.31 21.51 -0.22
N GLN A 79 -4.00 21.28 -0.06
CA GLN A 79 -3.10 20.92 -1.17
C GLN A 79 -3.43 19.55 -1.79
N ASN A 80 -3.89 18.60 -0.97
CA ASN A 80 -4.18 17.24 -1.41
C ASN A 80 -5.59 17.05 -2.00
N GLN A 81 -6.45 18.08 -2.01
CA GLN A 81 -7.81 17.98 -2.56
C GLN A 81 -7.84 17.46 -4.01
N ARG A 82 -6.88 17.88 -4.83
CA ARG A 82 -6.80 17.42 -6.22
C ARG A 82 -6.46 15.93 -6.33
N ALA A 83 -5.55 15.45 -5.49
CA ALA A 83 -5.19 14.03 -5.43
C ALA A 83 -6.36 13.17 -4.93
N ILE A 84 -7.08 13.67 -3.91
CA ILE A 84 -8.28 13.02 -3.37
C ILE A 84 -9.39 12.93 -4.43
N ALA A 85 -9.63 14.00 -5.19
CA ALA A 85 -10.61 14.00 -6.27
C ALA A 85 -10.27 13.00 -7.38
N LEU A 86 -8.98 12.90 -7.76
CA LEU A 86 -8.51 11.92 -8.74
C LEU A 86 -8.67 10.48 -8.24
N LEU A 87 -8.39 10.22 -6.96
CA LEU A 87 -8.62 8.93 -6.32
C LEU A 87 -10.10 8.56 -6.34
N GLN A 88 -10.98 9.47 -5.94
CA GLN A 88 -12.43 9.24 -5.99
C GLN A 88 -12.93 8.94 -7.41
N GLN A 89 -12.41 9.64 -8.42
CA GLN A 89 -12.76 9.36 -9.82
C GLN A 89 -12.28 7.99 -10.29
N ARG A 90 -11.13 7.50 -9.79
CA ARG A 90 -10.62 6.16 -10.11
C ARG A 90 -11.45 5.07 -9.43
N ILE A 91 -11.79 5.26 -8.15
CA ILE A 91 -12.66 4.33 -7.42
C ILE A 91 -14.00 4.20 -8.12
N LYS A 92 -14.66 5.32 -8.46
CA LYS A 92 -15.91 5.30 -9.22
C LYS A 92 -15.78 4.62 -10.58
N ARG A 93 -14.64 4.75 -11.25
CA ARG A 93 -14.40 4.02 -12.51
C ARG A 93 -14.28 2.53 -12.28
N HIS A 94 -13.61 2.09 -11.22
CA HIS A 94 -13.46 0.66 -10.91
C HIS A 94 -14.74 0.02 -10.36
N GLU A 95 -15.54 0.74 -9.58
CA GLU A 95 -16.84 0.25 -9.09
C GLU A 95 -17.87 0.02 -10.20
N ASN A 96 -17.71 0.70 -11.35
CA ASN A 96 -18.61 0.61 -12.49
C ASN A 96 -18.02 -0.16 -13.68
N ILE A 97 -16.92 -0.90 -13.47
CA ILE A 97 -16.35 -1.76 -14.52
C ILE A 97 -17.27 -2.96 -14.74
N SER A 98 -17.53 -3.27 -16.02
CA SER A 98 -18.25 -4.47 -16.39
C SER A 98 -17.40 -5.72 -16.16
N GLU A 99 -18.04 -6.84 -15.84
CA GLU A 99 -17.37 -8.14 -15.63
C GLU A 99 -16.50 -8.54 -16.85
N THR A 100 -16.98 -8.23 -18.07
CA THR A 100 -16.24 -8.44 -19.31
C THR A 100 -14.96 -7.60 -19.41
N GLU A 101 -15.01 -6.34 -18.97
CA GLU A 101 -13.83 -5.46 -18.98
C GLU A 101 -12.86 -5.81 -17.85
N SER A 102 -13.36 -6.35 -16.72
CA SER A 102 -12.52 -6.89 -15.65
C SER A 102 -11.70 -8.10 -16.12
N LEU A 103 -12.35 -9.05 -16.81
CA LEU A 103 -11.69 -10.23 -17.38
C LEU A 103 -10.61 -9.85 -18.40
N GLN A 104 -10.91 -8.91 -19.30
CA GLN A 104 -9.91 -8.43 -20.27
C GLN A 104 -8.68 -7.81 -19.62
N ARG A 105 -8.86 -7.11 -18.49
CA ARG A 105 -7.73 -6.52 -17.74
C ARG A 105 -6.92 -7.58 -17.03
N GLU A 106 -7.54 -8.64 -16.54
CA GLU A 106 -6.87 -9.78 -15.94
C GLU A 106 -6.02 -10.53 -16.97
N ASP A 107 -6.55 -10.75 -18.17
CA ASP A 107 -5.82 -11.36 -19.29
C ASP A 107 -4.59 -10.52 -19.67
N LEU A 108 -4.76 -9.21 -19.85
CA LEU A 108 -3.65 -8.30 -20.15
C LEU A 108 -2.57 -8.28 -19.05
N PHE A 109 -2.97 -8.43 -17.79
CA PHE A 109 -2.04 -8.50 -16.68
C PHE A 109 -1.27 -9.82 -16.64
N ASN A 110 -1.93 -10.93 -16.99
CA ASN A 110 -1.28 -12.24 -17.12
C ASN A 110 -0.28 -12.26 -18.29
N ASP A 111 -0.62 -11.66 -19.42
CA ASP A 111 0.28 -11.50 -20.56
C ASP A 111 1.52 -10.68 -20.17
N PHE A 112 1.30 -9.56 -19.46
CA PHE A 112 2.39 -8.74 -18.95
C PHE A 112 3.30 -9.51 -17.99
N LYS A 113 2.75 -10.31 -17.07
CA LYS A 113 3.53 -11.19 -16.19
C LYS A 113 4.41 -12.15 -16.97
N GLN A 114 3.87 -12.79 -18.01
CA GLN A 114 4.63 -13.74 -18.83
C GLN A 114 5.81 -13.08 -19.53
N VAL A 115 5.63 -11.87 -20.07
CA VAL A 115 6.71 -11.10 -20.71
C VAL A 115 7.81 -10.77 -19.70
N ILE A 116 7.44 -10.27 -18.52
CA ILE A 116 8.41 -9.92 -17.47
C ILE A 116 9.16 -11.14 -16.94
N ASP A 117 8.48 -12.28 -16.79
CA ASP A 117 9.11 -13.52 -16.33
C ASP A 117 10.02 -14.13 -17.41
N ALA A 118 9.71 -13.96 -18.70
CA ALA A 118 10.57 -14.41 -19.80
C ALA A 118 11.87 -13.60 -19.92
N GLU A 119 11.84 -12.31 -19.60
CA GLU A 119 13.02 -11.44 -19.63
C GLU A 119 13.84 -11.47 -18.33
N ARG A 120 13.44 -12.28 -17.34
CA ARG A 120 14.05 -12.29 -16.00
C ARG A 120 15.27 -13.20 -15.89
N LEU A 121 16.28 -12.74 -15.18
CA LEU A 121 17.41 -13.56 -14.76
C LEU A 121 16.98 -14.60 -13.71
N PRO A 122 17.54 -15.83 -13.74
CA PRO A 122 17.19 -16.88 -12.79
C PRO A 122 17.48 -16.43 -11.34
N GLY A 123 16.47 -16.53 -10.47
CA GLY A 123 16.54 -16.16 -9.04
C GLY A 123 15.75 -14.90 -8.62
N GLN A 124 15.12 -14.18 -9.56
CA GLN A 124 14.32 -12.96 -9.26
C GLN A 124 12.81 -13.13 -9.42
N LYS A 125 12.23 -14.32 -9.23
CA LYS A 125 10.77 -14.48 -9.25
C LYS A 125 10.15 -13.74 -8.05
N LEU A 126 9.40 -12.67 -8.31
CA LEU A 126 8.64 -11.92 -7.30
C LEU A 126 7.32 -12.59 -6.90
N TYR A 127 6.87 -13.60 -7.66
CA TYR A 127 5.64 -14.33 -7.40
C TYR A 127 5.97 -15.83 -7.41
N SER A 128 6.30 -16.36 -6.24
CA SER A 128 6.30 -17.80 -6.01
C SER A 128 4.89 -18.21 -5.59
N GLU A 129 4.20 -18.94 -6.46
CA GLU A 129 3.00 -19.66 -6.08
C GLU A 129 3.42 -20.76 -5.10
N TYR A 130 3.01 -20.62 -3.83
CA TYR A 130 3.10 -21.72 -2.87
C TYR A 130 2.18 -22.84 -3.35
N SER A 131 2.80 -23.98 -3.69
CA SER A 131 2.13 -25.26 -3.98
C SER A 131 1.61 -25.92 -2.71
#